data_AF-A0A8H3GRH3-F1
#
_entry.id   AF-A0A8H3GRH3-F1
#
_cell.length_a   1.000
_cell.length_b   1.000
_cell.length_c   1.000
_cell.angle_alpha   90.00
_cell.angle_beta   90.00
_cell.angle_gamma   90.00
#
_symmetry.space_group_name_H-M   'P 1'
#
loop_
_entity.id
_entity.type
_entity.pdbx_description
1 polymer ?
#
loop_
_entity_poly.entity_id
_entity_poly.type
_entity_poly.pdbx_seq_one_letter_code
_entity_poly.pdbx_strand_id
1 'polypeptide(L)'
;MSALPRIARRLVFYTNPHDLTRDTTLLLSFMSANPQELYKDLFPTAWKVLRISAGNVSTSASATYSTRLAFGVRQRNHKTITIPETHVEIGLGQSTELSTNTDGFIHWSLPAAQQPGSDKSDHGILKAINNTGDESDICIGSLDGQKSIFSPMICWPRVNNGATAAVDFLPHLHVYAYSGLQGTSSVNTLYGG
;
A
#
# COMPACT_ATOMS: atom_id res chain seq x y z
N MET A 1 25.81 8.67 2.22
CA MET A 1 24.35 8.65 1.95
C MET A 1 23.64 8.92 3.26
N SER A 2 22.93 10.05 3.37
CA SER A 2 22.15 10.37 4.58
C SER A 2 20.86 9.55 4.53
N ALA A 3 20.67 8.65 5.50
CA ALA A 3 19.40 7.94 5.64
C ALA A 3 18.31 8.99 5.91
N LEU A 4 17.25 8.99 5.09
CA LEU A 4 16.09 9.84 5.34
C LEU A 4 15.61 9.63 6.79
N PRO A 5 15.24 10.69 7.52
CA PRO A 5 14.78 10.55 8.88
C PRO A 5 13.61 9.55 8.92
N ARG A 6 13.70 8.56 9.80
CA ARG A 6 12.70 7.51 10.00
C ARG A 6 11.49 8.13 10.71
N ILE A 7 10.66 8.84 9.95
CA ILE A 7 9.48 9.52 10.48
C ILE A 7 8.33 8.52 10.47
N ALA A 8 7.82 8.22 11.66
CA ALA A 8 6.53 7.59 11.84
C ALA A 8 5.51 8.67 12.23
N ARG A 9 4.37 8.70 11.53
CA ARG A 9 3.26 9.61 11.82
C ARG A 9 2.11 8.81 12.42
N ARG A 10 1.58 9.32 13.53
CA ARG A 10 0.43 8.73 14.23
C ARG A 10 -0.82 9.57 13.95
N LEU A 11 -1.83 8.93 13.40
CA LEU A 11 -3.17 9.48 13.21
C LEU A 11 -4.03 9.04 14.39
N VAL A 12 -4.71 9.98 15.02
CA VAL A 12 -5.61 9.71 16.14
C VAL A 12 -6.99 10.23 15.78
N PHE A 13 -7.97 9.35 15.82
CA PHE A 13 -9.38 9.67 15.68
C PHE A 13 -9.99 9.61 17.07
N TYR A 14 -10.70 10.66 17.46
CA TYR A 14 -11.36 10.73 18.76
C TYR A 14 -12.83 11.10 18.56
N THR A 15 -13.67 10.59 19.44
CA THR A 15 -15.07 10.97 19.55
C THR A 15 -15.37 11.27 21.00
N ASN A 16 -16.19 12.29 21.22
CA ASN A 16 -16.80 12.58 22.51
C ASN A 16 -18.06 11.73 22.72
N PRO A 17 -18.59 11.67 23.95
CA PRO A 17 -19.88 11.04 24.20
C PRO A 17 -20.95 11.62 23.28
N HIS A 18 -21.74 10.73 22.65
CA HIS A 18 -22.84 11.08 21.75
C HIS A 18 -22.47 11.70 20.39
N ASP A 19 -21.19 11.84 20.05
CA ASP A 19 -20.77 12.25 18.69
C ASP A 19 -21.18 11.21 17.63
N LEU A 20 -21.25 9.94 18.04
CA LEU A 20 -21.71 8.84 17.20
C LEU A 20 -23.03 8.30 17.74
N THR A 21 -23.97 8.05 16.85
CA THR A 21 -25.25 7.40 17.18
C THR A 21 -25.17 5.87 17.12
N ARG A 22 -24.12 5.32 16.51
CA ARG A 22 -23.85 3.88 16.33
C ARG A 22 -22.36 3.59 16.26
N ASP A 23 -21.95 2.40 16.70
CA ASP A 23 -20.58 1.93 16.50
C ASP A 23 -20.18 2.08 15.03
N THR A 24 -19.00 2.65 14.80
CA THR A 24 -18.54 3.08 13.50
C THR A 24 -17.21 2.41 13.19
N THR A 25 -17.07 1.93 11.95
CA THR A 25 -15.79 1.47 11.43
C THR A 25 -15.24 2.52 10.48
N LEU A 26 -13.96 2.83 10.65
CA LEU A 26 -13.19 3.67 9.74
C LEU A 26 -12.31 2.78 8.86
N LEU A 27 -12.50 2.89 7.55
CA LEU A 27 -11.62 2.33 6.54
C LEU A 27 -10.66 3.41 6.07
N LEU A 28 -9.37 3.20 6.26
CA LEU A 28 -8.31 4.12 5.86
C LEU A 28 -7.64 3.56 4.60
N SER A 29 -7.56 4.37 3.56
CA SER A 29 -6.96 4.00 2.28
C SER A 29 -6.08 5.13 1.76
N PHE A 30 -4.91 4.79 1.25
CA PHE A 30 -4.09 5.72 0.49
C PHE A 30 -4.49 5.67 -0.98
N MET A 31 -4.55 6.84 -1.61
CA MET A 31 -4.92 7.00 -3.01
C MET A 31 -3.83 7.78 -3.74
N SER A 32 -3.64 7.46 -5.03
CA SER A 32 -2.76 8.25 -5.90
C SER A 32 -3.25 9.69 -5.98
N ALA A 33 -2.32 10.64 -6.05
CA ALA A 33 -2.63 12.05 -6.28
C ALA A 33 -3.25 12.29 -7.67
N ASN A 34 -3.06 11.36 -8.61
CA ASN A 34 -3.72 11.36 -9.91
C ASN A 34 -4.92 10.39 -9.92
N PRO A 35 -6.15 10.87 -9.67
CA PRO A 35 -7.33 10.01 -9.62
C PRO A 35 -7.72 9.39 -10.97
N GLN A 36 -7.16 9.87 -12.09
CA GLN A 36 -7.44 9.32 -13.43
C GLN A 36 -6.75 7.97 -13.69
N GLU A 37 -5.69 7.67 -12.94
CA GLU A 37 -4.96 6.40 -12.98
C GLU A 37 -5.55 5.35 -12.03
N LEU A 38 -6.36 5.79 -11.06
CA LEU A 38 -7.05 4.91 -10.13
C LEU A 38 -8.13 4.10 -10.86
N TYR A 39 -8.22 2.82 -10.50
CA TYR A 39 -9.17 1.82 -11.00
C TYR A 39 -8.99 1.38 -12.45
N LYS A 40 -8.04 1.96 -13.20
CA LYS A 40 -7.57 1.41 -14.47
C LYS A 40 -6.39 0.48 -14.23
N ASP A 41 -5.30 1.05 -13.72
CA ASP A 41 -4.03 0.36 -13.51
C ASP A 41 -3.63 0.33 -12.02
N LEU A 42 -4.16 1.25 -11.21
CA LEU A 42 -3.88 1.40 -9.78
C LEU A 42 -5.11 1.09 -8.92
N PHE A 43 -5.00 0.11 -8.02
CA PHE A 43 -6.08 -0.23 -7.10
C PHE A 43 -5.70 0.15 -5.66
N PRO A 44 -6.45 1.06 -5.02
CA PRO A 44 -6.21 1.40 -3.61
C PRO A 44 -6.53 0.19 -2.73
N THR A 45 -5.71 -0.03 -1.71
CA THR A 45 -5.91 -1.10 -0.73
C THR A 45 -6.31 -0.50 0.62
N ALA A 46 -7.24 -1.16 1.30
CA ALA A 46 -7.56 -0.90 2.69
C ALA A 46 -6.29 -1.05 3.54
N TRP A 47 -5.70 0.07 3.94
CA TRP A 47 -4.46 0.09 4.70
C TRP A 47 -4.70 -0.23 6.18
N LYS A 48 -5.74 0.39 6.79
CA LYS A 48 -6.17 0.10 8.16
C LYS A 48 -7.69 0.12 8.28
N VAL A 49 -8.18 -0.73 9.17
CA VAL A 49 -9.58 -0.75 9.62
C VAL A 49 -9.58 -0.47 11.10
N LEU A 50 -10.20 0.64 11.51
CA LEU A 50 -10.32 1.04 12.91
C LEU A 50 -11.78 0.97 13.34
N ARG A 51 -12.03 0.57 14.59
CA ARG A 51 -13.38 0.55 15.18
C ARG A 51 -13.47 1.58 16.29
N ILE A 52 -14.55 2.34 16.28
CA ILE A 52 -14.85 3.40 17.26
C ILE A 52 -16.26 3.14 17.79
N SER A 53 -16.41 3.16 19.11
CA SER A 53 -17.70 2.88 19.74
C SER A 53 -18.52 4.15 19.94
N ALA A 54 -19.83 4.03 19.79
CA ALA A 54 -20.82 5.08 20.10
C ALA A 54 -21.24 5.13 21.57
N GLY A 55 -20.42 4.56 22.47
CA GLY A 55 -20.72 4.51 23.89
C GLY A 55 -20.84 5.88 24.56
N ASN A 56 -21.17 5.84 25.85
CA ASN A 56 -21.38 7.04 26.68
C ASN A 56 -20.08 7.66 27.21
N VAL A 57 -18.93 7.22 26.69
CA VAL A 57 -17.59 7.69 27.09
C VAL A 57 -16.81 8.05 25.84
N SER A 58 -15.86 8.98 25.98
CA SER A 58 -14.96 9.31 24.88
C SER A 58 -14.19 8.08 24.42
N THR A 59 -14.05 7.91 23.12
CA THR A 59 -13.25 6.81 22.55
C THR A 59 -12.23 7.36 21.56
N SER A 60 -11.14 6.61 21.37
CA SER A 60 -10.16 6.94 20.36
C SER A 60 -9.61 5.70 19.69
N ALA A 61 -9.24 5.83 18.42
CA ALA A 61 -8.53 4.84 17.66
C ALA A 61 -7.35 5.50 16.94
N SER A 62 -6.25 4.77 16.74
CA SER A 62 -5.09 5.32 16.06
C SER A 62 -4.46 4.37 15.07
N ALA A 63 -3.88 4.94 14.01
CA ALA A 63 -3.08 4.24 13.02
C ALA A 63 -1.73 4.96 12.86
N THR A 64 -0.65 4.19 12.75
CA THR A 64 0.70 4.72 12.53
C THR A 64 1.19 4.29 11.16
N TYR A 65 1.68 5.24 10.36
CA TYR A 65 2.37 4.97 9.10
C TYR A 65 3.80 5.50 9.14
N SER A 66 4.69 4.87 8.39
CA SER A 66 6.06 5.34 8.18
C SER A 66 6.21 5.93 6.79
N THR A 67 7.16 6.84 6.63
CA THR A 67 7.63 7.31 5.32
C THR A 67 8.58 6.32 4.64
N ARG A 68 8.87 5.16 5.26
CA ARG A 68 9.65 4.08 4.64
C ARG A 68 8.77 3.33 3.66
N LEU A 69 9.02 3.53 2.38
CA LEU A 69 8.27 2.89 1.31
C LEU A 69 8.94 1.60 0.89
N ALA A 70 8.15 0.64 0.44
CA ALA A 70 8.66 -0.59 -0.14
C ALA A 70 7.75 -1.08 -1.27
N PHE A 71 8.36 -1.67 -2.28
CA PHE A 71 7.62 -2.54 -3.19
C PHE A 71 7.53 -3.94 -2.59
N GLY A 72 6.39 -4.59 -2.76
CA GLY A 72 6.15 -5.96 -2.36
C GLY A 72 5.25 -6.67 -3.37
N VAL A 73 5.24 -7.99 -3.35
CA VAL A 73 4.39 -8.80 -4.23
C VAL A 73 3.22 -9.36 -3.45
N ARG A 74 2.06 -9.46 -4.08
CA ARG A 74 0.92 -10.19 -3.55
C ARG A 74 0.86 -11.55 -4.25
N GLN A 75 0.92 -12.65 -3.51
CA GLN A 75 0.68 -13.98 -4.06
C GLN A 75 -0.80 -14.29 -3.98
N ARG A 76 -1.36 -14.68 -5.13
CA ARG A 76 -2.71 -15.20 -5.23
C ARG A 76 -2.61 -16.72 -5.26
N ASN A 77 -2.96 -17.37 -4.16
CA ASN A 77 -3.30 -18.80 -4.20
C ASN A 77 -4.83 -18.93 -4.29
N HIS A 78 -5.33 -19.99 -4.94
CA HIS A 78 -6.74 -20.24 -5.29
C HIS A 78 -7.78 -20.14 -4.16
N LYS A 79 -7.37 -19.95 -2.91
CA LYS A 79 -8.24 -19.75 -1.74
C LYS A 79 -7.83 -18.60 -0.83
N THR A 80 -6.67 -17.97 -1.06
CA THR A 80 -6.14 -16.96 -0.14
C THR A 80 -5.20 -16.03 -0.89
N ILE A 81 -5.46 -14.73 -0.75
CA ILE A 81 -4.50 -13.69 -1.09
C ILE A 81 -3.54 -13.58 0.09
N THR A 82 -2.33 -14.09 -0.07
CA THR A 82 -1.27 -13.94 0.93
C THR A 82 -0.25 -12.97 0.35
N ILE A 83 0.12 -11.94 1.11
CA ILE A 83 1.27 -11.11 0.76
C ILE A 83 2.48 -11.90 1.28
N PRO A 84 3.29 -12.56 0.44
CA PRO A 84 4.53 -13.16 0.89
C PRO A 84 5.44 -12.03 1.34
N GLU A 85 6.29 -12.31 2.32
CA GLU A 85 7.13 -11.30 2.97
C GLU A 85 8.24 -10.71 2.07
N THR A 86 8.23 -10.98 0.75
CA THR A 86 9.24 -10.44 -0.16
C THR A 86 8.91 -9.01 -0.54
N HIS A 87 9.61 -8.09 0.12
CA HIS A 87 9.54 -6.67 -0.13
C HIS A 87 10.94 -6.07 -0.20
N VAL A 88 11.05 -4.91 -0.82
CA VAL A 88 12.28 -4.13 -0.89
C VAL A 88 11.99 -2.67 -0.59
N GLU A 89 12.70 -2.11 0.38
CA GLU A 89 12.61 -0.68 0.70
C GLU A 89 13.05 0.14 -0.51
N ILE A 90 12.28 1.17 -0.88
CA ILE A 90 12.50 1.99 -2.07
C ILE A 90 12.46 3.47 -1.69
N GLY A 91 13.43 4.24 -2.17
CA GLY A 91 13.49 5.70 -2.03
C GLY A 91 13.02 6.42 -3.29
N LEU A 92 12.63 7.69 -3.14
CA LEU A 92 12.20 8.54 -4.25
C LEU A 92 13.23 8.55 -5.39
N GLY A 93 12.75 8.41 -6.63
CA GLY A 93 13.60 8.39 -7.83
C GLY A 93 14.40 7.10 -8.00
N GLN A 94 14.13 6.06 -7.21
CA GLN A 94 14.77 4.75 -7.38
C GLN A 94 13.91 3.77 -8.18
N SER A 95 14.57 2.79 -8.77
CA SER A 95 13.93 1.63 -9.41
C SER A 95 14.47 0.32 -8.83
N THR A 96 13.63 -0.71 -8.84
CA THR A 96 13.97 -2.09 -8.49
C THR A 96 13.35 -3.04 -9.51
N GLU A 97 13.82 -4.28 -9.53
CA GLU A 97 13.35 -5.33 -10.41
C GLU A 97 12.92 -6.54 -9.60
N LEU A 98 11.78 -7.10 -9.97
CA LEU A 98 11.29 -8.37 -9.48
C LEU A 98 11.78 -9.48 -10.42
N SER A 99 12.40 -10.53 -9.90
CA SER A 99 12.79 -11.68 -10.71
C SER A 99 12.51 -12.99 -9.98
N THR A 100 12.50 -14.08 -10.74
CA THR A 100 12.35 -15.43 -10.21
C THR A 100 13.66 -16.18 -10.43
N ASN A 101 14.22 -16.79 -9.38
CA ASN A 101 15.40 -17.62 -9.52
C ASN A 101 15.07 -18.99 -10.14
N THR A 102 16.09 -19.81 -10.41
CA THR A 102 15.92 -21.15 -11.01
C THR A 102 15.04 -22.10 -10.19
N ASP A 103 14.90 -21.84 -8.89
CA ASP A 103 14.11 -22.65 -7.97
C ASP A 103 12.67 -22.14 -7.80
N GLY A 104 12.28 -21.08 -8.54
CA GLY A 104 10.93 -20.52 -8.48
C GLY A 104 10.71 -19.50 -7.35
N PHE A 105 11.76 -19.09 -6.62
CA PHE A 105 11.65 -18.07 -5.59
C PHE A 105 11.74 -16.67 -6.18
N ILE A 106 10.84 -15.81 -5.71
CA ILE A 106 10.76 -14.40 -6.08
C ILE A 106 11.78 -13.59 -5.29
N HIS A 107 12.54 -12.74 -5.97
CA HIS A 107 13.53 -11.85 -5.40
C HIS A 107 13.41 -10.43 -5.94
N TRP A 108 13.78 -9.47 -5.11
CA TRP A 108 13.91 -8.07 -5.52
C TRP A 108 15.38 -7.73 -5.70
N SER A 109 15.71 -6.98 -6.76
CA SER A 109 17.01 -6.35 -6.90
C SER A 109 17.19 -5.20 -5.90
N LEU A 110 18.43 -4.89 -5.55
CA LEU A 110 18.70 -3.70 -4.75
C LEU A 110 18.28 -2.43 -5.52
N PRO A 111 17.58 -1.50 -4.86
CA PRO A 111 17.21 -0.22 -5.45
C PRO A 111 18.41 0.52 -6.04
N ALA A 112 18.27 0.94 -7.29
CA ALA A 112 19.23 1.80 -7.96
C ALA A 112 18.59 3.16 -8.28
N ALA A 113 19.41 4.21 -8.33
CA ALA A 113 18.94 5.49 -8.86
C ALA A 113 18.54 5.30 -10.33
N GLN A 114 17.41 5.89 -10.72
CA GLN A 114 17.00 5.87 -12.12
C GLN A 114 18.00 6.64 -12.98
N GLN A 115 18.32 6.12 -14.17
CA GLN A 115 19.15 6.85 -15.12
C GLN A 115 18.39 8.10 -15.60
N PRO A 116 19.06 9.26 -15.70
CA PRO A 116 18.44 10.46 -16.25
C PRO A 116 18.05 10.21 -17.71
N GLY A 117 16.74 10.21 -18.00
CA GLY A 117 16.20 9.91 -19.33
C GLY A 117 14.93 10.72 -19.59
N SER A 118 14.96 11.47 -20.70
CA SER A 118 13.98 12.32 -21.45
C SER A 118 12.65 12.82 -20.86
N ASP A 119 12.10 12.22 -19.81
CA ASP A 119 10.87 12.66 -19.18
C ASP A 119 11.18 13.78 -18.19
N LYS A 120 10.74 15.00 -18.52
CA LYS A 120 10.88 16.20 -17.68
C LYS A 120 10.12 16.14 -16.34
N SER A 121 9.75 14.96 -15.86
CA SER A 121 9.16 14.71 -14.54
C SER A 121 10.18 14.01 -13.63
N ASP A 122 11.35 14.60 -13.50
CA ASP A 122 12.54 13.99 -12.86
C ASP A 122 12.55 14.19 -11.32
N HIS A 123 11.37 14.18 -10.71
CA HIS A 123 11.20 14.48 -9.29
C HIS A 123 10.48 13.35 -8.56
N GLY A 124 11.16 12.20 -8.40
CA GLY A 124 10.83 11.27 -7.32
C GLY A 124 9.91 10.09 -7.64
N ILE A 125 9.60 9.82 -8.91
CA ILE A 125 8.85 8.61 -9.32
C ILE A 125 9.55 7.36 -8.80
N LEU A 126 8.79 6.41 -8.25
CA LEU A 126 9.24 5.10 -7.81
C LEU A 126 8.88 4.06 -8.88
N LYS A 127 9.80 3.14 -9.20
CA LYS A 127 9.56 2.11 -10.22
C LYS A 127 9.87 0.69 -9.73
N ALA A 128 9.02 -0.26 -10.10
CA ALA A 128 9.25 -1.69 -9.99
C ALA A 128 9.02 -2.35 -11.35
N ILE A 129 10.02 -3.05 -11.87
CA ILE A 129 9.94 -3.75 -13.16
C ILE A 129 9.69 -5.23 -12.87
N ASN A 130 8.71 -5.84 -13.55
CA ASN A 130 8.49 -7.27 -13.43
C ASN A 130 9.33 -8.04 -14.45
N ASN A 131 10.36 -8.78 -14.00
CA ASN A 131 11.21 -9.66 -14.80
C ASN A 131 11.10 -11.13 -14.34
N THR A 132 9.93 -11.53 -13.84
CA THR A 132 9.70 -12.90 -13.33
C THR A 132 9.43 -13.94 -14.43
N GLY A 133 9.20 -13.51 -15.67
CA GLY A 133 8.72 -14.36 -16.76
C GLY A 133 7.20 -14.50 -16.83
N ASP A 134 6.48 -14.20 -15.74
CA ASP A 134 5.03 -14.34 -15.59
C ASP A 134 4.37 -13.00 -15.17
N GLU A 135 3.03 -12.97 -15.11
CA GLU A 135 2.30 -11.85 -14.50
C GLU A 135 2.46 -11.84 -12.96
N SER A 136 2.57 -10.65 -12.36
CA SER A 136 2.64 -10.49 -10.89
C SER A 136 1.81 -9.32 -10.38
N ASP A 137 1.16 -9.50 -9.22
CA ASP A 137 0.49 -8.40 -8.51
C ASP A 137 1.56 -7.65 -7.68
N ILE A 138 1.97 -6.47 -8.13
CA ILE A 138 2.97 -5.63 -7.45
C ILE A 138 2.25 -4.59 -6.60
N CYS A 139 2.76 -4.29 -5.41
CA CYS A 139 2.20 -3.27 -4.52
C CYS A 139 3.29 -2.34 -4.00
N ILE A 140 2.94 -1.07 -3.82
CA ILE A 140 3.71 -0.10 -3.03
C ILE A 140 3.02 0.08 -1.68
N GLY A 141 3.80 0.24 -0.62
CA GLY A 141 3.27 0.40 0.72
C GLY A 141 4.32 0.87 1.72
N SER A 142 3.93 0.95 2.99
CA SER A 142 4.85 1.34 4.06
C SER A 142 5.42 0.14 4.79
N LEU A 143 6.68 0.24 5.19
CA LEU A 143 7.26 -0.61 6.22
C LEU A 143 6.96 -0.03 7.60
N ASP A 144 6.52 -0.86 8.53
CA ASP A 144 6.51 -0.46 9.93
C ASP A 144 7.96 -0.09 10.37
N GLY A 145 8.09 1.01 11.10
CA GLY A 145 9.38 1.56 11.51
C GLY A 145 10.14 0.66 12.49
N GLN A 146 9.42 -0.20 13.23
CA GLN A 146 10.00 -1.07 14.27
C GLN A 146 10.11 -2.53 13.84
N LYS A 147 9.18 -3.00 13.04
CA LYS A 147 9.15 -4.36 12.49
C LYS A 147 9.12 -4.19 10.98
N SER A 148 9.97 -4.86 10.21
CA SER A 148 9.94 -4.78 8.73
C SER A 148 8.69 -5.45 8.13
N ILE A 149 7.53 -5.15 8.69
CA ILE A 149 6.22 -5.62 8.26
C ILE A 149 5.75 -4.66 7.18
N PHE A 150 5.60 -5.22 5.98
CA PHE A 150 5.07 -4.51 4.84
C PHE A 150 3.55 -4.38 4.93
N SER A 151 3.04 -3.16 4.78
CA SER A 151 1.61 -2.87 4.67
C SER A 151 1.32 -2.25 3.30
N PRO A 152 0.69 -2.98 2.37
CA PRO A 152 0.41 -2.46 1.04
C PRO A 152 -0.58 -1.30 1.10
N MET A 153 -0.45 -0.38 0.16
CA MET A 153 -1.27 0.82 0.05
C MET A 153 -1.93 0.91 -1.32
N ILE A 154 -1.15 0.71 -2.38
CA ILE A 154 -1.61 0.73 -3.77
C ILE A 154 -1.03 -0.49 -4.46
N CYS A 155 -1.82 -1.17 -5.29
CA CYS A 155 -1.38 -2.34 -6.04
C CYS A 155 -1.72 -2.23 -7.52
N TRP A 156 -0.82 -2.75 -8.35
CA TRP A 156 -0.98 -3.02 -9.77
C TRP A 156 -1.24 -4.52 -9.92
N PRO A 157 -2.46 -4.93 -10.27
CA PRO A 157 -2.74 -6.32 -10.56
C PRO A 157 -2.13 -6.71 -11.91
N ARG A 158 -1.66 -7.96 -12.02
CA ARG A 158 -1.23 -8.56 -13.30
C ARG A 158 -0.23 -7.70 -14.10
N VAL A 159 0.81 -7.21 -13.43
CA VAL A 159 1.92 -6.54 -14.13
C VAL A 159 2.60 -7.59 -15.00
N ASN A 160 2.59 -7.41 -16.32
CA ASN A 160 3.21 -8.34 -17.28
C ASN A 160 4.74 -8.39 -17.13
N ASN A 161 5.35 -9.48 -17.59
CA ASN A 161 6.80 -9.55 -17.73
C ASN A 161 7.33 -8.43 -18.66
N GLY A 162 8.40 -7.76 -18.24
CA GLY A 162 8.96 -6.55 -18.84
C GLY A 162 8.20 -5.25 -18.55
N ALA A 163 7.00 -5.32 -17.94
CA ALA A 163 6.22 -4.11 -17.63
C ALA A 163 6.66 -3.46 -16.31
N THR A 164 6.32 -2.17 -16.16
CA THR A 164 6.72 -1.35 -15.01
C THR A 164 5.51 -0.89 -14.21
N ALA A 165 5.53 -1.16 -12.91
CA ALA A 165 4.70 -0.47 -11.92
C ALA A 165 5.41 0.83 -11.50
N ALA A 166 4.82 1.98 -11.83
CA ALA A 166 5.39 3.29 -11.53
C ALA A 166 4.40 4.17 -10.78
N VAL A 167 4.88 4.92 -9.79
CA VAL A 167 4.06 5.89 -9.04
C VAL A 167 4.88 7.11 -8.65
N ASP A 168 4.28 8.29 -8.82
CA ASP A 168 4.67 9.48 -8.06
C ASP A 168 3.99 9.43 -6.69
N PHE A 169 4.74 9.03 -5.66
CA PHE A 169 4.15 8.69 -4.37
C PHE A 169 3.93 9.94 -3.50
N LEU A 170 2.85 10.65 -3.80
CA LEU A 170 2.26 11.70 -2.97
C LEU A 170 0.86 11.25 -2.50
N PRO A 171 0.75 10.24 -1.62
CA PRO A 171 -0.53 9.59 -1.41
C PRO A 171 -1.46 10.46 -0.57
N HIS A 172 -2.70 10.60 -1.02
CA HIS A 172 -3.77 11.22 -0.24
C HIS A 172 -4.39 10.15 0.67
N LEU A 173 -4.52 10.43 1.97
CA LEU A 173 -5.24 9.54 2.87
C LEU A 173 -6.74 9.83 2.82
N HIS A 174 -7.51 8.83 2.42
CA HIS A 174 -8.95 8.85 2.47
C HIS A 174 -9.44 8.05 3.68
N VAL A 175 -10.46 8.58 4.35
CA VAL A 175 -11.11 7.95 5.50
C VAL A 175 -12.59 7.76 5.17
N TYR A 176 -13.03 6.51 5.13
CA TYR A 176 -14.43 6.17 4.92
C TYR A 176 -15.01 5.70 6.25
N ALA A 177 -16.01 6.42 6.75
CA ALA A 177 -16.74 6.05 7.97
C ALA A 177 -18.03 5.33 7.60
N TYR A 178 -18.29 4.19 8.22
CA TYR A 178 -19.55 3.47 8.03
C TYR A 178 -20.10 2.90 9.35
N SER A 179 -21.42 2.96 9.51
CA SER A 179 -22.15 2.55 10.71
C SER A 179 -23.41 1.77 10.32
N GLY A 180 -23.26 0.48 9.96
CA GLY A 180 -24.43 -0.30 9.54
C GLY A 180 -24.24 -1.71 8.95
N LEU A 181 -23.02 -2.26 8.85
CA LEU A 181 -22.85 -3.63 8.36
C LEU A 181 -22.75 -4.65 9.52
N GLN A 182 -23.80 -5.45 9.69
CA GLN A 182 -23.72 -6.73 10.38
C GLN A 182 -23.21 -7.80 9.39
N GLY A 183 -22.10 -8.46 9.73
CA GLY A 183 -21.49 -9.57 8.97
C GLY A 183 -20.63 -9.10 7.79
N THR A 184 -19.41 -9.57 7.53
CA THR A 184 -18.71 -10.80 7.90
C THR A 184 -17.21 -10.53 7.87
N SER A 185 -16.46 -11.16 8.77
CA SER A 185 -15.00 -11.25 8.76
C SER A 185 -14.51 -11.91 7.47
N SER A 186 -14.31 -11.14 6.42
CA SER A 186 -13.53 -11.48 5.23
C SER A 186 -13.32 -10.18 4.47
N VAL A 187 -12.10 -9.65 4.47
CA VAL A 187 -11.71 -8.61 3.51
C VAL A 187 -11.66 -9.29 2.14
N ASN A 188 -12.81 -9.51 1.53
CA ASN A 188 -12.90 -9.77 0.10
C ASN A 188 -12.68 -8.40 -0.56
N THR A 189 -11.49 -8.24 -1.15
CA THR A 189 -11.24 -7.15 -2.07
C THR A 189 -12.23 -7.33 -3.23
N LEU A 190 -13.22 -6.44 -3.28
CA LEU A 190 -14.18 -6.37 -4.39
C LEU A 190 -13.41 -5.97 -5.65
N TYR A 191 -13.46 -6.81 -6.69
CA TYR A 191 -13.24 -6.37 -8.07
C TYR A 191 -14.58 -6.52 -8.81
N GLY A 192 -15.06 -5.40 -9.37
CA GLY A 192 -16.08 -5.39 -10.41
C GLY A 192 -15.53 -6.01 -11.68
N GLY A 193 -16.41 -6.70 -12.42
CA GLY A 193 -16.07 -7.47 -13.63
C GLY A 193 -15.88 -6.65 -14.89
#